data_AF-Q4UIE1-F1
#
_entry.id   AF-Q4UIE1-F1
#
_cell.length_a   1.000
_cell.length_b   1.000
_cell.length_c   1.000
_cell.angle_alpha   90.00
_cell.angle_beta   90.00
_cell.angle_gamma   90.00
#
_symmetry.space_group_name_H-M   'P 1'
#
loop_
_entity.id
_entity.type
_entity.pdbx_description
1 polymer ?
#
loop_
_entity_poly.entity_id
_entity_poly.type
_entity_poly.pdbx_seq_one_letter_code
_entity_poly.pdbx_strand_id
1 'polypeptide(L)'
;MKSSLISPVCVNILKNIKYPPFRKNIRYYTTTLMTKYARFHEFQTFRNPNLRLYSTVEDSKSSEQKSTKDSNEEPDLDEENGREETNLSPEELLNQENELLKQKLSTLETKLKELELKYKMSLSNCDNLCKIHKKELENTKVYAVTEFAKGLLEVADTFELALKHLGESDPKKSTEDFVDGIKMTEAMLHQTFEKFGIKKYESMMEDFDPQIHEAMFEVKDNDSHNKVVQVVKNGYTISGRVLRPAKVGVSKRQ
;
A
#
# COMPACT_ATOMS: atom_id res chain seq x y z
N MET A 1 -17.55 31.46 -25.89
CA MET A 1 -16.37 32.24 -25.45
C MET A 1 -15.71 31.43 -24.34
N LYS A 2 -14.49 30.91 -24.39
CA LYS A 2 -13.25 31.28 -25.09
C LYS A 2 -12.46 30.01 -25.45
N SER A 3 -11.95 30.02 -26.69
CA SER A 3 -10.66 29.48 -27.17
C SER A 3 -10.02 28.26 -26.49
N SER A 4 -9.95 27.17 -27.27
CA SER A 4 -8.74 26.37 -27.53
C SER A 4 -7.48 26.78 -26.76
N LEU A 5 -7.25 26.16 -25.59
CA LEU A 5 -6.00 26.26 -24.82
C LEU A 5 -5.03 25.13 -25.18
N ILE A 6 -4.84 24.88 -26.47
CA ILE A 6 -3.75 24.00 -26.93
C ILE A 6 -3.09 24.70 -28.10
N SER A 7 -1.86 25.15 -27.90
CA SER A 7 -1.02 25.63 -28.99
C SER A 7 -0.95 24.55 -30.08
N PRO A 8 -1.20 24.88 -31.36
CA PRO A 8 -1.15 23.91 -32.45
C PRO A 8 0.22 23.20 -32.56
N VAL A 9 1.27 23.79 -31.99
CA VAL A 9 2.61 23.22 -31.86
C VAL A 9 2.62 21.94 -31.01
N CYS A 10 1.92 21.92 -29.87
CA CYS A 10 1.89 20.76 -28.96
C CYS A 10 1.14 19.56 -29.57
N VAL A 11 0.09 19.82 -30.36
CA VAL A 11 -0.64 18.77 -31.08
C VAL A 11 0.23 18.15 -32.18
N ASN A 12 1.06 18.95 -32.84
CA ASN A 12 1.95 18.47 -33.90
C ASN A 12 3.14 17.66 -33.39
N ILE A 13 3.70 18.04 -32.23
CA ILE A 13 4.78 17.28 -31.57
C ILE A 13 4.29 15.89 -31.13
N LEU A 14 3.09 15.80 -30.54
CA LEU A 14 2.53 14.52 -30.09
C LEU A 14 2.15 13.56 -31.24
N LYS A 15 1.86 14.07 -32.44
CA LYS A 15 1.58 13.25 -33.63
C LYS A 15 2.83 12.63 -34.27
N ASN A 16 4.01 13.24 -34.07
CA ASN A 16 5.28 12.84 -34.70
C ASN A 16 6.16 11.90 -33.85
N ILE A 17 5.74 11.51 -32.65
CA ILE A 17 6.48 10.55 -31.82
C ILE A 17 6.29 9.14 -32.41
N LYS A 18 7.37 8.58 -32.96
CA LYS A 18 7.44 7.30 -33.68
C LYS A 18 7.62 6.10 -32.72
N TYR A 19 6.79 5.97 -31.69
CA TYR A 19 6.77 4.77 -30.82
C TYR A 19 5.34 4.21 -30.63
N PRO A 20 5.11 2.91 -30.92
CA PRO A 20 3.78 2.39 -31.16
C PRO A 20 2.86 2.10 -29.95
N PRO A 21 3.29 1.91 -28.68
CA PRO A 21 2.33 1.42 -27.68
C PRO A 21 1.34 2.49 -27.20
N PHE A 22 1.60 3.78 -27.43
CA PHE A 22 0.77 4.88 -26.90
C PHE A 22 -0.33 5.39 -27.83
N ARG A 23 -0.37 4.98 -29.11
CA ARG A 23 -1.33 5.54 -30.10
C ARG A 23 -2.79 5.18 -29.83
N LYS A 24 -3.08 4.10 -29.09
CA LYS A 24 -4.46 3.63 -28.86
C LYS A 24 -5.17 4.24 -27.64
N ASN A 25 -4.47 4.97 -26.77
CA ASN A 25 -5.05 5.47 -25.50
C ASN A 25 -5.11 7.00 -25.35
N ILE A 26 -4.78 7.78 -26.37
CA ILE A 26 -4.69 9.26 -26.27
C ILE A 26 -6.03 9.92 -25.89
N ARG A 27 -7.18 9.34 -26.26
CA ARG A 27 -8.51 9.86 -25.86
C ARG A 27 -8.86 9.63 -24.39
N TYR A 28 -8.26 8.63 -23.73
CA TYR A 28 -8.57 8.31 -22.33
C TYR A 28 -7.72 9.09 -21.33
N TYR A 29 -6.50 9.49 -21.71
CA TYR A 29 -5.60 10.23 -20.81
C TYR A 29 -5.92 11.72 -20.74
N THR A 30 -6.41 12.36 -21.81
CA THR A 30 -6.69 13.81 -21.79
C THR A 30 -7.91 14.15 -20.95
N THR A 31 -8.92 13.29 -20.92
CA THR A 31 -10.12 13.48 -20.09
C THR A 31 -9.82 13.15 -18.63
N THR A 32 -9.17 12.02 -18.32
CA THR A 32 -8.87 11.62 -16.94
C THR A 32 -7.83 12.50 -16.23
N LEU A 33 -6.83 13.03 -16.95
CA LEU A 33 -5.91 14.02 -16.38
C LEU A 33 -6.60 15.35 -16.10
N MET A 34 -7.51 15.80 -16.99
CA MET A 34 -8.27 17.04 -16.78
C MET A 34 -9.29 16.92 -15.65
N THR A 35 -9.95 15.76 -15.46
CA THR A 35 -10.86 15.57 -14.31
C THR A 35 -10.10 15.40 -12.99
N LYS A 36 -8.87 14.85 -13.01
CA LYS A 36 -8.00 14.79 -11.82
C LYS A 36 -7.41 16.16 -11.47
N TYR A 37 -6.98 16.95 -12.44
CA TYR A 37 -6.45 18.31 -12.19
C TYR A 37 -7.55 19.29 -11.75
N ALA A 38 -8.77 19.19 -12.29
CA ALA A 38 -9.91 20.01 -11.83
C ALA A 38 -10.29 19.68 -10.38
N ARG A 39 -10.32 18.39 -10.00
CA ARG A 39 -10.52 17.97 -8.60
C ARG A 39 -9.36 18.35 -7.67
N PHE A 40 -8.16 18.51 -8.20
CA PHE A 40 -6.99 18.90 -7.40
C PHE A 40 -6.99 20.41 -7.07
N HIS A 41 -7.65 21.23 -7.88
CA HIS A 41 -7.73 22.68 -7.66
C HIS A 41 -8.92 23.13 -6.79
N GLU A 42 -9.94 22.29 -6.62
CA GLU A 42 -11.08 22.54 -5.70
C GLU A 42 -10.86 22.03 -4.26
N PHE A 43 -9.73 21.37 -3.97
CA PHE A 43 -9.41 20.82 -2.64
C PHE A 43 -8.44 21.70 -1.81
N GLN A 44 -8.33 23.00 -2.10
CA GLN A 44 -7.75 23.95 -1.16
C GLN A 44 -8.81 24.34 -0.12
N THR A 45 -8.99 23.53 0.94
CA THR A 45 -9.52 23.95 2.28
C THR A 45 -9.71 22.80 3.30
N PHE A 46 -9.18 21.59 3.08
CA PHE A 46 -9.12 20.60 4.16
C PHE A 46 -7.67 20.34 4.61
N ARG A 47 -7.25 21.10 5.63
CA ARG A 47 -6.07 20.79 6.46
C ARG A 47 -6.31 19.46 7.17
N ASN A 48 -5.71 18.38 6.68
CA ASN A 48 -5.54 17.15 7.47
C ASN A 48 -4.30 17.29 8.36
N PRO A 49 -4.40 17.15 9.70
CA PRO A 49 -3.30 17.47 10.61
C PRO A 49 -2.24 16.36 10.76
N ASN A 50 -2.31 15.24 10.04
CA ASN A 50 -1.49 14.05 10.32
C ASN A 50 -0.64 13.51 9.15
N LEU A 51 -0.32 14.33 8.14
CA LEU A 51 0.70 13.95 7.15
C LEU A 51 2.10 14.24 7.71
N ARG A 52 2.64 13.31 8.51
CA ARG A 52 3.98 13.42 9.09
C ARG A 52 5.02 13.07 8.02
N LEU A 53 5.53 14.09 7.32
CA LEU A 53 6.77 14.00 6.55
C LEU A 53 7.92 13.69 7.52
N TYR A 54 8.64 12.60 7.29
CA TYR A 54 9.80 12.23 8.09
C TYR A 54 10.98 13.13 7.68
N SER A 55 11.24 14.17 8.47
CA SER A 55 12.54 14.82 8.55
C SER A 55 12.76 15.32 9.96
N THR A 56 13.49 14.55 10.75
CA THR A 56 14.08 15.00 12.02
C THR A 56 15.50 14.47 12.08
N VAL A 57 16.47 15.36 11.81
CA VAL A 57 17.79 15.26 12.41
C VAL A 57 17.70 16.15 13.65
N GLU A 58 17.60 15.54 14.82
CA GLU A 58 17.68 16.23 16.11
C GLU A 58 19.15 16.26 16.57
N ASP A 59 19.59 17.46 16.96
CA ASP A 59 20.91 17.74 17.52
C ASP A 59 21.07 17.18 18.94
N SER A 60 22.17 16.47 19.19
CA SER A 60 22.76 16.34 20.52
C SER A 60 24.29 16.11 20.44
N LYS A 61 25.05 17.08 20.98
CA LYS A 61 26.50 17.10 21.30
C LYS A 61 26.88 15.85 22.15
N SER A 62 28.07 15.24 22.16
CA SER A 62 29.47 15.70 22.04
C SER A 62 30.44 14.50 21.95
N SER A 63 31.48 14.57 21.10
CA SER A 63 32.90 14.31 21.46
C SER A 63 33.81 14.48 20.24
N GLU A 64 34.91 15.19 20.44
CA GLU A 64 35.85 15.69 19.44
C GLU A 64 36.83 14.61 18.96
N GLN A 65 37.18 14.65 17.66
CA GLN A 65 38.59 14.62 17.22
C GLN A 65 38.77 15.09 15.75
N LYS A 66 39.44 16.24 15.64
CA LYS A 66 40.17 16.90 14.55
C LYS A 66 40.39 16.15 13.22
N SER A 67 40.03 16.84 12.12
CA SER A 67 40.99 17.33 11.11
C SER A 67 40.37 18.41 10.18
N THR A 68 41.03 19.57 10.18
CA THR A 68 41.23 20.62 9.15
C THR A 68 40.61 20.41 7.74
N LYS A 69 40.21 21.40 6.94
CA LYS A 69 40.13 22.88 6.95
C LYS A 69 39.65 23.26 5.53
N ASP A 70 38.58 24.04 5.40
CA ASP A 70 38.32 25.06 4.36
C ASP A 70 36.82 25.33 4.22
N SER A 71 36.39 26.45 4.79
CA SER A 71 35.16 27.15 4.44
C SER A 71 35.58 28.48 3.82
N ASN A 72 35.41 28.60 2.51
CA ASN A 72 35.48 29.88 1.81
C ASN A 72 34.32 30.76 2.27
N GLU A 73 34.68 31.92 2.82
CA GLU A 73 33.83 33.08 3.02
C GLU A 73 33.40 33.63 1.65
N GLU A 74 32.12 33.97 1.52
CA GLU A 74 31.64 34.89 0.50
C GLU A 74 32.15 36.30 0.84
N PRO A 75 32.73 37.06 -0.11
CA PRO A 75 32.82 38.49 0.03
C PRO A 75 31.64 39.14 -0.72
N ASP A 76 30.75 39.77 0.04
CA ASP A 76 30.06 40.99 -0.40
C ASP A 76 31.14 42.04 -0.71
N LEU A 77 31.16 42.58 -1.92
CA LEU A 77 31.89 43.80 -2.26
C LEU A 77 30.97 44.74 -3.03
N ASP A 78 30.52 45.74 -2.29
CA ASP A 78 29.94 46.98 -2.79
C ASP A 78 30.88 47.67 -3.80
N GLU A 79 30.24 48.32 -4.76
CA GLU A 79 30.83 49.15 -5.80
C GLU A 79 31.72 50.25 -5.22
N GLU A 80 33.00 50.29 -5.64
CA GLU A 80 33.68 51.56 -5.79
C GLU A 80 34.59 51.58 -7.03
N ASN A 81 34.54 52.72 -7.69
CA ASN A 81 34.83 52.98 -9.08
C ASN A 81 36.34 53.17 -9.30
N GLY A 82 36.97 52.26 -10.04
CA GLY A 82 38.38 52.36 -10.43
C GLY A 82 38.60 51.81 -11.83
N ARG A 83 38.42 52.65 -12.85
CA ARG A 83 38.80 52.34 -14.23
C ARG A 83 40.33 52.32 -14.32
N GLU A 84 40.92 51.13 -14.33
CA GLU A 84 42.21 50.92 -14.97
C GLU A 84 41.96 50.28 -16.34
N GLU A 85 42.20 51.07 -17.39
CA GLU A 85 42.18 50.63 -18.78
C GLU A 85 43.33 49.64 -18.99
N THR A 86 43.01 48.36 -19.02
CA THR A 86 43.92 47.33 -19.52
C THR A 86 43.95 47.41 -21.04
N ASN A 87 45.06 47.92 -21.58
CA ASN A 87 45.42 47.75 -22.98
C ASN A 87 45.75 46.27 -23.24
N LEU A 88 44.73 45.43 -23.40
CA LEU A 88 44.85 44.11 -24.03
C LEU A 88 44.24 44.14 -25.43
N SER A 89 44.88 43.47 -26.38
CA SER A 89 44.38 43.35 -27.75
C SER A 89 43.00 42.67 -27.74
N PRO A 90 42.04 43.05 -28.61
CA PRO A 90 40.73 42.39 -28.73
C PRO A 90 40.79 40.86 -28.85
N GLU A 91 41.90 40.34 -29.37
CA GLU A 91 42.15 38.89 -29.53
C GLU A 91 42.49 38.19 -28.19
N GLU A 92 43.09 38.88 -27.22
CA GLU A 92 43.46 38.30 -25.93
C GLU A 92 42.26 38.20 -24.97
N LEU A 93 41.36 39.18 -25.00
CA LEU A 93 40.08 39.13 -24.28
C LEU A 93 39.19 37.98 -24.79
N LEU A 94 39.15 37.78 -26.12
CA LEU A 94 38.42 36.69 -26.74
C LEU A 94 38.99 35.32 -26.35
N ASN A 95 40.32 35.20 -26.22
CA ASN A 95 40.97 33.97 -25.79
C ASN A 95 40.71 33.64 -24.32
N GLN A 96 40.74 34.64 -23.43
CA GLN A 96 40.38 34.46 -22.02
C GLN A 96 38.91 34.02 -21.85
N GLU A 97 37.99 34.62 -22.60
CA GLU A 97 36.58 34.23 -22.59
C GLU A 97 36.38 32.79 -23.11
N ASN A 98 37.10 32.41 -24.17
CA ASN A 98 37.09 31.05 -24.70
C ASN A 98 37.64 30.01 -23.71
N GLU A 99 38.67 30.36 -22.93
CA GLU A 99 39.20 29.48 -21.88
C GLU A 99 38.22 29.32 -20.72
N LEU A 100 37.59 30.40 -20.27
CA LEU A 100 36.53 30.37 -19.26
C LEU A 100 35.32 29.54 -19.73
N LEU A 101 34.94 29.66 -21.00
CA LEU A 101 33.86 28.85 -21.59
C LEU A 101 34.24 27.36 -21.65
N LYS A 102 35.48 27.02 -21.99
CA LYS A 102 35.97 25.63 -21.97
C LYS A 102 35.96 25.03 -20.55
N GLN A 103 36.33 25.82 -19.54
CA GLN A 103 36.26 25.40 -18.14
C GLN A 103 34.80 25.21 -17.66
N LYS A 104 33.88 26.09 -18.08
CA LYS A 104 32.45 25.92 -17.80
C LYS A 104 31.87 24.68 -18.48
N LEU A 105 32.26 24.41 -19.73
CA LEU A 105 31.85 23.20 -20.44
C LEU A 105 32.36 21.94 -19.75
N SER A 106 33.64 21.88 -19.37
CA SER A 106 34.19 20.71 -18.69
C SER A 106 33.54 20.45 -17.33
N THR A 107 33.25 21.49 -16.54
CA THR A 107 32.55 21.37 -15.26
C THR A 107 31.08 20.99 -15.41
N LEU A 108 30.40 21.41 -16.49
CA LEU A 108 29.04 20.97 -16.78
C LEU A 108 29.00 19.49 -17.21
N GLU A 109 29.97 19.04 -18.01
CA GLU A 109 30.08 17.64 -18.43
C GLU A 109 30.32 16.69 -17.24
N THR A 110 31.15 17.08 -16.26
CA THR A 110 31.36 16.28 -15.05
C THR A 110 30.09 16.20 -14.21
N LYS A 111 29.41 17.33 -14.00
CA LYS A 111 28.11 17.38 -13.29
C LYS A 111 27.05 16.52 -13.97
N LEU A 112 26.97 16.54 -15.31
CA LEU A 112 26.04 15.68 -16.05
C LEU A 112 26.35 14.20 -15.82
N LYS A 113 27.63 13.79 -15.91
CA LYS A 113 28.04 12.41 -15.65
C LYS A 113 27.71 11.96 -14.22
N GLU A 114 27.95 12.83 -13.24
CA GLU A 114 27.59 12.54 -11.84
C GLU A 114 26.08 12.38 -11.64
N LEU A 115 25.27 13.24 -12.26
CA LEU A 115 23.81 13.15 -12.20
C LEU A 115 23.29 11.88 -12.88
N GLU A 116 23.84 11.50 -14.03
CA GLU A 116 23.49 10.26 -14.71
C GLU A 116 23.81 9.03 -13.85
N LEU A 117 24.96 9.02 -13.19
CA LEU A 117 25.35 7.94 -12.27
C LEU A 117 24.39 7.86 -11.09
N LYS A 118 24.12 9.00 -10.43
CA LYS A 118 23.16 9.08 -9.30
C LYS A 118 21.76 8.61 -9.73
N TYR A 119 21.32 9.01 -10.92
CA TYR A 119 20.02 8.61 -11.47
C TYR A 119 19.96 7.10 -11.73
N LYS A 120 20.98 6.52 -12.39
CA LYS A 120 21.06 5.07 -12.63
C LYS A 120 21.11 4.28 -11.32
N MET A 121 21.86 4.76 -10.32
CA MET A 121 21.90 4.15 -8.99
C MET A 121 20.55 4.22 -8.29
N SER A 122 19.86 5.37 -8.35
CA SER A 122 18.53 5.54 -7.77
C SER A 122 17.51 4.58 -8.40
N LEU A 123 17.53 4.43 -9.72
CA LEU A 123 16.66 3.51 -10.45
C LEU A 123 16.93 2.05 -10.04
N SER A 124 18.20 1.65 -9.99
CA SER A 124 18.61 0.31 -9.54
C SER A 124 18.19 0.04 -8.09
N ASN A 125 18.36 1.02 -7.20
CA ASN A 125 17.93 0.91 -5.80
C ASN A 125 16.42 0.73 -5.70
N CYS A 126 15.63 1.47 -6.47
CA CYS A 126 14.17 1.32 -6.50
C CYS A 126 13.75 -0.08 -6.95
N ASP A 127 14.38 -0.61 -8.01
CA ASP A 127 14.12 -1.96 -8.51
C ASP A 127 14.48 -3.03 -7.47
N ASN A 128 15.60 -2.86 -6.77
CA ASN A 128 16.03 -3.77 -5.71
C ASN A 128 15.08 -3.74 -4.51
N LEU A 129 14.65 -2.55 -4.07
CA LEU A 129 13.64 -2.40 -3.01
C LEU A 129 12.32 -3.07 -3.40
N CYS A 130 11.84 -2.85 -4.63
CA CYS A 130 10.64 -3.51 -5.13
C CYS A 130 10.76 -5.05 -5.13
N LYS A 131 11.94 -5.59 -5.49
CA LYS A 131 12.19 -7.04 -5.45
C LYS A 131 12.23 -7.57 -4.02
N ILE A 132 12.87 -6.86 -3.10
CA ILE A 132 12.96 -7.23 -1.68
C ILE A 132 11.56 -7.20 -1.07
N HIS A 133 10.81 -6.11 -1.26
CA HIS A 133 9.45 -5.99 -0.72
C HIS A 133 8.49 -7.04 -1.26
N LYS A 134 8.60 -7.44 -2.53
CA LYS A 134 7.79 -8.55 -3.06
C LYS A 134 8.06 -9.85 -2.29
N LYS A 135 9.34 -10.18 -2.07
CA LYS A 135 9.74 -11.35 -1.29
C LYS A 135 9.29 -11.24 0.17
N GLU A 136 9.45 -10.07 0.79
CA GLU A 136 8.97 -9.82 2.15
C GLU A 136 7.46 -10.01 2.25
N LEU A 137 6.67 -9.48 1.32
CA LEU A 137 5.21 -9.67 1.30
C LEU A 137 4.82 -11.14 1.14
N GLU A 138 5.52 -11.89 0.29
CA GLU A 138 5.32 -13.34 0.15
C GLU A 138 5.63 -14.07 1.47
N ASN A 139 6.76 -13.75 2.09
CA ASN A 139 7.15 -14.30 3.38
C ASN A 139 6.13 -13.94 4.48
N THR A 140 5.73 -12.67 4.57
CA THR A 140 4.73 -12.20 5.55
C THR A 140 3.41 -12.95 5.39
N LYS A 141 2.96 -13.23 4.16
CA LYS A 141 1.74 -14.03 3.93
C LYS A 141 1.89 -15.45 4.47
N VAL A 142 3.02 -16.10 4.22
CA VAL A 142 3.29 -17.46 4.72
C VAL A 142 3.32 -17.44 6.25
N TYR A 143 4.11 -16.54 6.85
CA TYR A 143 4.24 -16.43 8.30
C TYR A 143 2.93 -16.05 8.99
N ALA A 144 2.09 -15.20 8.39
CA ALA A 144 0.78 -14.83 8.95
C ALA A 144 -0.15 -16.04 9.15
N VAL A 145 -0.05 -17.07 8.29
CA VAL A 145 -0.86 -18.29 8.41
C VAL A 145 -0.24 -19.28 9.40
N THR A 146 1.07 -19.22 9.65
CA THR A 146 1.76 -20.21 10.50
C THR A 146 1.25 -20.25 11.94
N GLU A 147 0.95 -19.09 12.54
CA GLU A 147 0.48 -19.03 13.92
C GLU A 147 -0.94 -19.62 14.05
N PHE A 148 -1.82 -19.30 13.10
CA PHE A 148 -3.15 -19.91 13.01
C PHE A 148 -3.08 -21.42 12.80
N ALA A 149 -2.21 -21.88 11.89
CA ALA A 149 -2.01 -23.30 11.63
C ALA A 149 -1.53 -24.05 12.88
N LYS A 150 -0.61 -23.46 13.67
CA LYS A 150 -0.16 -24.03 14.95
C LYS A 150 -1.31 -24.18 15.95
N GLY A 151 -2.17 -23.17 16.08
CA GLY A 151 -3.34 -23.27 16.95
C GLY A 151 -4.33 -24.36 16.51
N LEU A 152 -4.46 -24.59 15.19
CA LEU A 152 -5.33 -25.65 14.67
C LEU A 152 -4.74 -27.06 14.86
N LEU A 153 -3.41 -27.20 14.93
CA LEU A 153 -2.77 -28.48 15.23
C LEU A 153 -3.13 -28.98 16.63
N GLU A 154 -3.17 -28.10 17.64
CA GLU A 154 -3.62 -28.47 18.99
C GLU A 154 -5.04 -29.07 18.96
N VAL A 155 -5.93 -28.48 18.16
CA VAL A 155 -7.29 -28.99 17.97
C VAL A 155 -7.28 -30.35 17.28
N ALA A 156 -6.47 -30.54 16.24
CA ALA A 156 -6.34 -31.83 15.56
C ALA A 156 -5.85 -32.94 16.51
N ASP A 157 -4.86 -32.65 17.35
CA ASP A 157 -4.32 -33.62 18.32
C ASP A 157 -5.38 -34.05 19.34
N THR A 158 -6.21 -33.11 19.82
CA THR A 158 -7.32 -33.44 20.73
C THR A 158 -8.42 -34.27 20.05
N PHE A 159 -8.67 -34.07 18.76
CA PHE A 159 -9.59 -34.92 17.99
C PHE A 159 -9.05 -36.34 17.83
N GLU A 160 -7.75 -36.51 17.54
CA GLU A 160 -7.13 -37.83 17.47
C GLU A 160 -7.20 -38.57 18.81
N LEU A 161 -7.00 -37.85 19.91
CA LEU A 161 -7.13 -38.41 21.26
C LEU A 161 -8.57 -38.88 21.53
N ALA A 162 -9.57 -38.05 21.20
CA ALA A 162 -10.97 -38.42 21.36
C ALA A 162 -11.34 -39.69 20.55
N LEU A 163 -10.82 -39.83 19.33
CA LEU A 163 -11.05 -41.02 18.50
C LEU A 163 -10.39 -42.29 19.06
N LYS A 164 -9.20 -42.19 19.67
CA LYS A 164 -8.52 -43.34 20.29
C LYS A 164 -9.30 -43.90 21.47
N HIS A 165 -9.94 -43.04 22.27
CA HIS A 165 -10.75 -43.46 23.41
C HIS A 165 -11.99 -44.29 23.02
N LEU A 166 -12.47 -44.19 21.78
CA LEU A 166 -13.59 -44.99 21.28
C LEU A 166 -13.24 -46.48 21.13
N GLY A 167 -11.96 -46.83 20.97
CA GLY A 167 -11.50 -48.20 20.69
C GLY A 167 -11.23 -49.08 21.92
N GLU A 168 -11.13 -48.49 23.12
CA GLU A 168 -10.55 -49.18 24.30
C GLU A 168 -11.56 -49.46 25.43
N SER A 169 -12.80 -48.98 25.34
CA SER A 169 -13.75 -48.93 26.47
C SER A 169 -15.10 -49.60 26.21
N ASP A 170 -15.83 -49.92 27.29
CA ASP A 170 -17.21 -50.43 27.26
C ASP A 170 -18.12 -49.54 26.39
N PRO A 171 -18.94 -50.11 25.48
CA PRO A 171 -19.60 -49.38 24.38
C PRO A 171 -20.62 -48.31 24.82
N LYS A 172 -21.06 -48.30 26.09
CA LYS A 172 -22.01 -47.30 26.62
C LYS A 172 -21.32 -46.15 27.35
N LYS A 173 -20.20 -46.41 28.04
CA LYS A 173 -19.40 -45.37 28.70
C LYS A 173 -18.53 -44.64 27.68
N SER A 174 -17.99 -45.39 26.72
CA SER A 174 -17.20 -44.83 25.62
C SER A 174 -17.97 -43.79 24.80
N THR A 175 -19.29 -43.94 24.65
CA THR A 175 -20.11 -42.98 23.90
C THR A 175 -20.34 -41.66 24.64
N GLU A 176 -20.50 -41.67 25.97
CA GLU A 176 -20.70 -40.44 26.75
C GLU A 176 -19.38 -39.66 26.84
N ASP A 177 -18.29 -40.35 27.16
CA ASP A 177 -16.94 -39.77 27.22
C ASP A 177 -16.50 -39.20 25.85
N PHE A 178 -16.88 -39.87 24.75
CA PHE A 178 -16.62 -39.40 23.40
C PHE A 178 -17.39 -38.12 23.04
N VAL A 179 -18.69 -38.07 23.40
CA VAL A 179 -19.52 -36.88 23.17
C VAL A 179 -18.97 -35.68 23.93
N ASP A 180 -18.52 -35.88 25.18
CA ASP A 180 -17.93 -34.81 25.97
C ASP A 180 -16.54 -34.41 25.45
N GLY A 181 -15.74 -35.35 24.96
CA GLY A 181 -14.50 -35.07 24.23
C GLY A 181 -14.74 -34.17 23.02
N ILE A 182 -15.76 -34.44 22.20
CA ILE A 182 -16.12 -33.59 21.04
C ILE A 182 -16.57 -32.19 21.47
N LYS A 183 -17.36 -32.06 22.55
CA LYS A 183 -17.76 -30.74 23.05
C LYS A 183 -16.55 -29.93 23.50
N MET A 184 -15.58 -30.57 24.15
CA MET A 184 -14.34 -29.91 24.55
C MET A 184 -13.50 -29.45 23.34
N THR A 185 -13.40 -30.28 22.29
CA THR A 185 -12.68 -29.88 21.07
C THR A 185 -13.38 -28.75 20.31
N GLU A 186 -14.72 -28.74 20.27
CA GLU A 186 -15.51 -27.64 19.71
C GLU A 186 -15.25 -26.32 20.47
N ALA A 187 -15.26 -26.38 21.81
CA ALA A 187 -14.96 -25.21 22.63
C ALA A 187 -13.53 -24.69 22.39
N MET A 188 -12.55 -25.58 22.28
CA MET A 188 -11.16 -25.22 22.00
C MET A 188 -11.01 -24.61 20.60
N LEU A 189 -11.72 -25.14 19.60
CA LEU A 189 -11.76 -24.57 18.25
C LEU A 189 -12.33 -23.14 18.27
N HIS A 190 -13.41 -22.90 19.01
CA HIS A 190 -13.97 -21.54 19.15
C HIS A 190 -12.99 -20.58 19.85
N GLN A 191 -12.30 -21.03 20.90
CA GLN A 191 -11.26 -20.22 21.56
C GLN A 191 -10.11 -19.88 20.62
N THR A 192 -9.65 -20.83 19.80
CA THR A 192 -8.59 -20.54 18.81
C THR A 192 -9.07 -19.52 17.78
N PHE A 193 -10.30 -19.63 17.28
CA PHE A 193 -10.88 -18.62 16.39
C PHE A 193 -10.90 -17.22 17.01
N GLU A 194 -11.33 -17.10 18.26
CA GLU A 194 -11.38 -15.81 18.97
C GLU A 194 -9.99 -15.18 19.13
N LYS A 195 -8.95 -15.98 19.42
CA LYS A 195 -7.55 -15.50 19.51
C LYS A 195 -7.09 -14.82 18.23
N PHE A 196 -7.47 -15.34 17.07
CA PHE A 196 -7.14 -14.77 15.76
C PHE A 196 -8.16 -13.75 15.24
N GLY A 197 -9.12 -13.33 16.08
CA GLY A 197 -10.13 -12.33 15.73
C GLY A 197 -11.24 -12.84 14.80
N ILE A 198 -11.38 -14.17 14.66
CA ILE A 198 -12.48 -14.81 13.95
C ILE A 198 -13.66 -14.94 14.91
N LYS A 199 -14.80 -14.33 14.56
CA LYS A 199 -16.03 -14.37 15.35
C LYS A 199 -17.18 -14.97 14.56
N LYS A 200 -17.88 -15.91 15.20
CA LYS A 200 -19.18 -16.39 14.74
C LYS A 200 -20.22 -15.32 15.07
N TYR A 201 -21.06 -14.97 14.11
CA TYR A 201 -22.24 -14.13 14.36
C TYR A 201 -23.49 -15.00 14.27
N GLU A 202 -24.47 -14.71 15.11
CA GLU A 202 -25.74 -15.42 15.17
C GLU A 202 -26.76 -14.71 14.30
N SER A 203 -27.17 -15.37 13.21
CA SER A 203 -28.14 -14.79 12.27
C SER A 203 -29.58 -15.21 12.56
N MET A 204 -29.84 -16.01 13.60
CA MET A 204 -31.17 -16.56 13.86
C MET A 204 -32.12 -15.46 14.36
N MET A 205 -33.30 -15.34 13.75
CA MET A 205 -34.32 -14.32 14.05
C MET A 205 -33.90 -12.86 13.81
N GLU A 206 -32.74 -12.63 13.20
CA GLU A 206 -32.31 -11.31 12.75
C GLU A 206 -32.95 -10.92 11.41
N ASP A 207 -32.94 -9.63 11.12
CA ASP A 207 -33.37 -9.11 9.82
C ASP A 207 -32.35 -9.51 8.74
N PHE A 208 -32.85 -9.83 7.54
CA PHE A 208 -31.98 -10.28 6.45
C PHE A 208 -31.16 -9.12 5.87
N ASP A 209 -29.85 -9.13 6.08
CA ASP A 209 -28.89 -8.24 5.42
C ASP A 209 -28.08 -8.98 4.31
N PRO A 210 -28.19 -8.57 3.04
CA PRO A 210 -27.43 -9.14 1.92
C PRO A 210 -25.89 -9.05 2.05
N GLN A 211 -25.34 -8.17 2.90
CA GLN A 211 -23.89 -8.04 3.07
C GLN A 211 -23.29 -9.19 3.88
N ILE A 212 -24.05 -9.73 4.83
CA ILE A 212 -23.62 -10.78 5.77
C ILE A 212 -24.36 -12.10 5.55
N HIS A 213 -25.52 -12.09 4.90
CA HIS A 213 -26.38 -13.26 4.72
C HIS A 213 -26.51 -13.67 3.25
N GLU A 214 -26.45 -14.99 3.01
CA GLU A 214 -26.72 -15.63 1.72
C GLU A 214 -28.04 -16.42 1.83
N ALA A 215 -29.11 -15.90 1.21
CA ALA A 215 -30.42 -16.56 1.22
C ALA A 215 -30.41 -17.80 0.32
N MET A 216 -30.65 -18.98 0.88
CA MET A 216 -30.69 -20.25 0.14
C MET A 216 -32.10 -20.64 -0.29
N PHE A 217 -33.11 -20.39 0.56
CA PHE A 217 -34.50 -20.72 0.28
C PHE A 217 -35.44 -19.80 1.05
N GLU A 218 -36.67 -19.71 0.56
CA GLU A 218 -37.75 -18.98 1.23
C GLU A 218 -38.56 -19.97 2.07
N VAL A 219 -38.79 -19.64 3.34
CA VAL A 219 -39.69 -20.38 4.23
C VAL A 219 -41.00 -19.62 4.33
N LYS A 220 -42.12 -20.31 4.13
CA LYS A 220 -43.44 -19.73 4.37
C LYS A 220 -43.64 -19.59 5.86
N ASP A 221 -43.67 -18.36 6.32
CA ASP A 221 -43.91 -18.02 7.72
C ASP A 221 -44.90 -16.85 7.77
N ASN A 222 -45.88 -16.94 8.65
CA ASN A 222 -46.95 -15.94 8.75
C ASN A 222 -46.59 -14.78 9.69
N ASP A 223 -45.59 -14.99 10.55
CA ASP A 223 -45.29 -14.05 11.63
C ASP A 223 -44.22 -13.00 11.27
N SER A 224 -43.33 -13.31 10.33
CA SER A 224 -42.21 -12.43 9.96
C SER A 224 -42.01 -12.30 8.45
N HIS A 225 -41.57 -11.13 8.00
CA HIS A 225 -41.20 -10.89 6.60
C HIS A 225 -39.74 -10.44 6.53
N ASN A 226 -38.97 -10.97 5.58
CA ASN A 226 -37.54 -10.67 5.40
C ASN A 226 -36.68 -10.94 6.65
N LYS A 227 -37.06 -11.91 7.47
CA LYS A 227 -36.25 -12.35 8.61
C LYS A 227 -35.59 -13.68 8.33
N VAL A 228 -34.45 -13.91 8.99
CA VAL A 228 -33.80 -15.22 8.97
C VAL A 228 -34.53 -16.16 9.91
N VAL A 229 -35.16 -17.17 9.33
CA VAL A 229 -35.92 -18.20 10.07
C VAL A 229 -35.02 -19.36 10.46
N GLN A 230 -34.11 -19.75 9.56
CA GLN A 230 -33.24 -20.91 9.76
C GLN A 230 -31.83 -20.64 9.25
N VAL A 231 -30.82 -20.98 10.05
CA VAL A 231 -29.41 -20.97 9.62
C VAL A 231 -29.02 -22.38 9.23
N VAL A 232 -28.71 -22.59 7.95
CA VAL A 232 -28.20 -23.88 7.43
C VAL A 232 -26.72 -24.00 7.73
N LYS A 233 -25.97 -22.90 7.55
CA LYS A 233 -24.57 -22.85 7.92
C LYS A 233 -24.22 -21.50 8.52
N ASN A 234 -23.52 -21.54 9.64
CA ASN A 234 -23.06 -20.35 10.36
C ASN A 234 -22.10 -19.51 9.50
N GLY A 235 -22.18 -18.20 9.69
CA GLY A 235 -21.26 -17.22 9.12
C GLY A 235 -20.15 -16.84 10.09
N TYR A 236 -19.05 -16.33 9.54
CA TYR A 236 -17.88 -15.90 10.32
C TYR A 236 -17.36 -14.56 9.81
N THR A 237 -16.88 -13.73 10.73
CA THR A 237 -16.18 -12.47 10.46
C THR A 237 -14.76 -12.52 10.98
N ILE A 238 -13.85 -11.80 10.36
CA ILE A 238 -12.46 -11.62 10.81
C ILE A 238 -12.15 -10.12 10.88
N SER A 239 -11.84 -9.62 12.06
CA SER A 239 -11.46 -8.20 12.28
C SER A 239 -12.37 -7.19 11.57
N GLY A 240 -13.69 -7.42 11.59
CA GLY A 240 -14.70 -6.55 10.97
C GLY A 240 -15.00 -6.80 9.49
N ARG A 241 -14.37 -7.80 8.85
CA ARG A 241 -14.66 -8.23 7.47
C ARG A 241 -15.38 -9.57 7.46
N VAL A 242 -16.34 -9.76 6.55
CA VAL A 242 -17.03 -11.05 6.40
C VAL A 242 -16.05 -12.05 5.77
N LEU A 243 -15.71 -13.10 6.52
CA LEU A 243 -14.91 -14.22 6.02
C LEU A 243 -15.80 -15.19 5.23
N ARG A 244 -17.00 -15.42 5.76
CA ARG A 244 -18.01 -16.27 5.14
C ARG A 244 -19.41 -15.80 5.52
N PRO A 245 -20.32 -15.59 4.55
CA PRO A 245 -21.70 -15.25 4.84
C PRO A 245 -22.43 -16.45 5.47
N ALA A 246 -23.41 -16.16 6.32
CA ALA A 246 -24.29 -17.19 6.87
C ALA A 246 -25.28 -17.62 5.77
N LYS A 247 -25.43 -18.93 5.58
CA LYS A 247 -26.40 -19.49 4.64
C LYS A 247 -27.73 -19.66 5.37
N VAL A 248 -28.73 -18.92 4.94
CA VAL A 248 -29.98 -18.73 5.71
C VAL A 248 -31.22 -19.00 4.87
N GLY A 249 -32.29 -19.47 5.52
CA GLY A 249 -33.65 -19.48 4.99
C GLY A 249 -34.38 -18.21 5.44
N VAL A 250 -34.95 -17.47 4.48
CA VAL A 250 -35.61 -16.18 4.73
C VAL A 250 -37.12 -16.35 4.73
N SER A 251 -37.84 -15.68 5.63
CA SER A 251 -39.29 -15.70 5.65
C SER A 251 -39.90 -14.89 4.51
N LYS A 252 -40.88 -15.49 3.85
CA LYS A 252 -41.73 -14.81 2.88
C LYS A 252 -43.18 -14.86 3.34
N ARG A 253 -43.76 -13.67 3.45
CA ARG A 253 -45.19 -13.50 3.70
C ARG A 253 -45.97 -13.99 2.48
N GLN A 254 -46.97 -14.84 2.71
CA GLN A 254 -47.88 -15.30 1.65
C GLN A 254 -48.77 -14.17 1.12
#